data_AF-A0A354WMV7-F1
#
_entry.id   AF-A0A354WMV7-F1
#
_cell.length_a   1.000
_cell.length_b   1.000
_cell.length_c   1.000
_cell.angle_alpha   90.00
_cell.angle_beta   90.00
_cell.angle_gamma   90.00
#
_symmetry.space_group_name_H-M   'P 1'
#
loop_
_entity.id
_entity.type
_entity.pdbx_description
1 polymer ?
#
loop_
_entity_poly.entity_id
_entity_poly.type
_entity_poly.pdbx_seq_one_letter_code
_entity_poly.pdbx_strand_id
1 'polypeptide(L)'
;MKEIRDTLASLRLDGVISSGFRIGRSLAAQYVTAGKAAIDGLPCEKPDKPVPEGAKISVRGLGKIKLAAINGRTKKDRISVVIHRYV
;
A
#
# COMPACT_ATOMS: atom_id res chain seq x y z
N MET A 1 -16.45 4.22 0.66
CA MET A 1 -15.35 3.39 1.18
C MET A 1 -15.34 2.06 0.44
N LYS A 2 -14.25 1.72 -0.26
CA LYS A 2 -14.16 0.48 -1.04
C LYS A 2 -13.13 -0.45 -0.41
N GLU A 3 -13.53 -1.66 -0.08
CA GLU A 3 -12.62 -2.69 0.41
C GLU A 3 -11.99 -3.43 -0.78
N ILE A 4 -10.67 -3.58 -0.73
CA ILE A 4 -9.87 -4.29 -1.73
C ILE A 4 -9.09 -5.36 -0.98
N ARG A 5 -9.23 -6.61 -1.41
CA ARG A 5 -8.50 -7.74 -0.85
C ARG A 5 -7.44 -8.14 -1.86
N ASP A 6 -6.20 -8.27 -1.39
CA ASP A 6 -5.07 -8.59 -2.26
C ASP A 6 -4.06 -9.47 -1.54
N THR A 7 -3.15 -10.10 -2.28
CA THR A 7 -2.11 -10.96 -1.72
C THR A 7 -0.75 -10.51 -2.22
N LEU A 8 0.06 -9.99 -1.30
CA LEU A 8 1.38 -9.48 -1.60
C LEU A 8 2.45 -10.47 -1.12
N ALA A 9 3.55 -10.59 -1.86
CA ALA A 9 4.70 -11.36 -1.39
C ALA A 9 5.42 -10.65 -0.23
N SER A 10 5.32 -9.32 -0.14
CA SER A 10 5.90 -8.52 0.93
C SER A 10 5.09 -7.24 1.13
N LEU A 11 5.06 -6.71 2.36
CA LEU A 11 4.30 -5.53 2.77
C LEU A 11 4.95 -4.20 2.33
N ARG A 12 5.57 -4.18 1.14
CA ARG A 12 6.21 -2.98 0.63
C ARG A 12 5.20 -1.90 0.30
N LEU A 13 5.61 -0.65 0.49
CA LEU A 13 4.79 0.51 0.15
C LEU A 13 4.38 0.52 -1.33
N ASP A 14 5.28 0.24 -2.27
CA ASP A 14 4.94 0.19 -3.69
C ASP A 14 3.92 -0.91 -4.02
N GLY A 15 4.03 -2.07 -3.37
CA GLY A 15 3.11 -3.19 -3.55
C GLY A 15 1.72 -2.87 -3.01
N VAL A 16 1.66 -2.27 -1.81
CA VAL A 16 0.39 -1.84 -1.20
C VAL A 16 -0.29 -0.76 -2.02
N ILE A 17 0.46 0.23 -2.53
CA ILE A 17 -0.08 1.28 -3.40
C ILE A 17 -0.57 0.67 -4.72
N SER A 18 0.22 -0.21 -5.33
CA SER A 18 -0.13 -0.91 -6.58
C SER A 18 -1.46 -1.67 -6.43
N SER A 19 -1.62 -2.49 -5.39
CA SER A 19 -2.86 -3.23 -5.17
C SER A 19 -4.02 -2.34 -4.72
N GLY A 20 -3.77 -1.37 -3.84
CA GLY A 20 -4.80 -0.46 -3.32
C GLY A 20 -5.38 0.49 -4.36
N PHE A 21 -4.56 0.94 -5.32
CA PHE A 21 -5.01 1.80 -6.41
C PHE A 21 -5.21 1.08 -7.73
N ARG A 22 -4.90 -0.22 -7.82
CA ARG A 22 -4.86 -1.01 -9.07
C ARG A 22 -4.01 -0.33 -10.16
N ILE A 23 -2.82 0.15 -9.77
CA ILE A 23 -1.84 0.73 -10.70
C ILE A 23 -0.63 -0.20 -10.83
N GLY A 24 0.14 -0.08 -11.91
CA GLY A 24 1.38 -0.83 -12.08
C GLY A 24 2.41 -0.49 -10.99
N ARG A 25 3.22 -1.48 -10.56
CA ARG A 25 4.26 -1.28 -9.54
C ARG A 25 5.28 -0.21 -9.90
N SER A 26 5.65 -0.09 -11.18
CA SER A 26 6.57 0.95 -11.64
C SER A 26 6.01 2.36 -11.40
N LEU A 27 4.71 2.55 -11.63
CA LEU A 27 4.04 3.81 -11.38
C LEU A 27 3.96 4.09 -9.87
N ALA A 28 3.56 3.08 -9.08
CA ALA A 28 3.52 3.18 -7.63
C ALA A 28 4.89 3.57 -7.04
N ALA A 29 5.96 2.91 -7.48
CA ALA A 29 7.33 3.22 -7.06
C ALA A 29 7.71 4.66 -7.44
N GLN A 30 7.40 5.14 -8.65
CA GLN A 30 7.64 6.54 -9.03
C GLN A 30 6.91 7.53 -8.13
N TYR A 31 5.64 7.28 -7.77
CA TYR A 31 4.91 8.14 -6.84
C TYR A 31 5.57 8.19 -5.46
N VAL A 32 6.02 7.03 -4.98
CA VAL A 32 6.74 6.97 -3.70
C VAL A 32 8.05 7.74 -3.81
N THR A 33 8.91 7.42 -4.77
CA THR A 33 10.21 8.07 -4.97
C THR A 33 10.10 9.58 -5.21
N ALA A 34 9.01 10.03 -5.82
CA ALA A 34 8.71 11.45 -6.00
C ALA A 34 8.22 12.16 -4.72
N GLY A 35 8.23 11.49 -3.56
CA GLY A 35 7.77 12.05 -2.28
C GLY A 35 6.26 12.29 -2.23
N LYS A 36 5.49 11.67 -3.13
CA LYS A 36 4.03 11.84 -3.19
C LYS A 36 3.28 10.87 -2.29
N ALA A 37 3.95 9.85 -1.75
CA ALA A 37 3.37 8.91 -0.81
C ALA A 37 3.72 9.29 0.64
N ALA A 38 2.73 9.24 1.52
CA ALA A 38 2.90 9.44 2.96
C ALA A 38 2.24 8.29 3.71
N ILE A 39 2.94 7.71 4.69
CA ILE A 39 2.43 6.68 5.59
C ILE A 39 2.18 7.33 6.94
N ASP A 40 0.93 7.30 7.41
CA ASP A 40 0.49 7.79 8.71
C ASP A 40 0.89 9.25 9.00
N GLY A 41 0.95 10.06 7.95
CA GLY A 41 1.37 11.47 8.02
C GLY A 41 2.86 11.71 7.80
N LEU A 42 3.67 10.65 7.71
CA LEU A 42 5.09 10.75 7.37
C LEU A 42 5.30 10.59 5.86
N PRO A 43 5.79 11.63 5.15
CA PRO A 43 6.19 11.48 3.76
C PRO A 43 7.29 10.44 3.65
N CYS A 44 7.17 9.55 2.68
CA CYS A 44 8.12 8.47 2.49
C CYS A 44 8.52 8.38 1.03
N GLU A 45 9.82 8.57 0.78
CA GLU A 45 10.41 8.49 -0.57
C GLU A 45 10.99 7.11 -0.88
N LYS A 46 10.82 6.15 0.06
CA LYS A 46 11.37 4.79 -0.07
C LYS A 46 10.24 3.77 -0.31
N PRO A 47 10.09 3.23 -1.53
CA PRO A 47 9.09 2.20 -1.84
C PRO A 47 9.34 0.88 -1.09
N ASP A 48 10.59 0.64 -0.70
CA ASP A 48 11.04 -0.51 0.09
C ASP A 48 10.47 -0.56 1.52
N LYS A 49 9.93 0.55 2.03
CA LYS A 49 9.51 0.60 3.42
C LYS A 49 8.32 -0.34 3.67
N PRO A 50 8.39 -1.22 4.67
CA PRO A 50 7.27 -2.07 5.04
C PRO A 50 6.15 -1.22 5.67
N VAL A 51 4.92 -1.50 5.26
CA VAL A 51 3.70 -0.85 5.74
C VAL A 51 3.05 -1.74 6.81
N PRO A 52 2.93 -1.27 8.06
CA PRO A 52 2.28 -2.04 9.11
C PRO A 52 0.76 -2.06 8.94
N GLU A 53 0.10 -3.02 9.60
CA GLU A 53 -1.35 -3.05 9.70
C GLU A 53 -1.90 -1.78 10.34
N GLY A 54 -3.04 -1.30 9.86
CA GLY A 54 -3.69 -0.08 10.35
C GLY A 54 -3.11 1.21 9.77
N ALA A 55 -1.96 1.14 9.08
CA ALA A 55 -1.30 2.31 8.51
C ALA A 55 -2.14 2.96 7.40
N LYS A 56 -2.20 4.30 7.42
CA LYS A 56 -2.89 5.11 6.41
C LYS A 56 -1.88 5.58 5.37
N ILE A 57 -2.07 5.22 4.10
CA ILE A 57 -1.22 5.63 3.01
C ILE A 57 -1.95 6.69 2.20
N SER A 58 -1.42 7.91 2.18
CA SER A 58 -1.93 8.99 1.35
C SER A 58 -0.99 9.18 0.17
N VAL A 59 -1.52 9.11 -1.05
CA VAL A 59 -0.74 9.33 -2.27
C VAL A 59 -1.30 10.54 -3.00
N ARG A 60 -0.47 11.57 -3.13
CA ARG A 60 -0.82 12.81 -3.81
C ARG A 60 -1.08 12.54 -5.29
N GLY A 61 -2.31 12.79 -5.74
CA GLY A 61 -2.80 12.54 -7.10
C GLY A 61 -3.58 11.22 -7.28
N LEU A 62 -3.46 10.27 -6.35
CA LEU A 62 -4.14 8.97 -6.41
C LEU A 62 -5.28 8.85 -5.39
N GLY A 63 -5.10 9.44 -4.20
CA GLY A 63 -6.07 9.46 -3.12
C GLY A 63 -5.51 8.91 -1.80
N LYS A 64 -6.40 8.46 -0.91
CA LYS A 64 -6.02 7.91 0.39
C LYS A 64 -6.49 6.47 0.51
N ILE A 65 -5.60 5.60 0.96
CA ILE A 65 -5.90 4.21 1.27
C ILE A 65 -5.44 3.92 2.71
N LYS A 66 -6.01 2.89 3.33
CA LYS A 66 -5.58 2.40 4.63
C LYS A 66 -5.38 0.90 4.52
N LEU A 67 -4.27 0.40 5.05
CA LEU A 67 -4.12 -1.02 5.28
C LEU A 67 -5.03 -1.40 6.46
N ALA A 68 -6.17 -2.01 6.16
CA ALA A 68 -7.18 -2.32 7.16
C ALA A 68 -6.79 -3.55 7.99
N ALA A 69 -6.33 -4.60 7.33
CA ALA A 69 -5.94 -5.84 7.97
C ALA A 69 -4.85 -6.58 7.16
N ILE A 70 -4.02 -7.33 7.86
CA ILE A 70 -3.04 -8.27 7.35
C ILE A 70 -3.48 -9.64 7.86
N ASN A 71 -4.17 -10.41 7.03
CA ASN A 71 -4.67 -11.76 7.35
C ASN A 71 -3.56 -12.83 7.48
N GLY A 72 -2.29 -12.41 7.61
CA GLY A 72 -1.14 -13.29 7.77
C GLY A 72 -0.59 -13.88 6.48
N ARG A 73 0.46 -14.71 6.63
CA ARG A 73 1.14 -15.41 5.54
C ARG A 73 0.48 -16.74 5.22
N THR A 74 0.28 -17.00 3.94
CA THR A 74 -0.17 -18.29 3.41
C THR A 74 1.00 -19.29 3.33
N LYS A 75 0.70 -20.59 3.15
CA LYS A 75 1.69 -21.67 2.95
C LYS A 75 2.75 -21.42 1.85
N LYS A 76 2.57 -20.42 0.99
CA LYS A 76 3.50 -20.01 -0.08
C LYS A 76 4.17 -18.64 0.20
N ASP A 77 4.36 -18.28 1.46
CA ASP A 77 5.00 -17.03 1.93
C ASP A 77 4.33 -15.73 1.43
N ARG A 78 3.11 -15.81 0.87
CA ARG A 78 2.34 -14.62 0.47
C ARG A 78 1.47 -14.11 1.61
N ILE A 79 1.48 -12.81 1.82
CA ILE A 79 0.74 -12.09 2.85
C ILE A 79 -0.60 -11.64 2.28
N SER A 80 -1.70 -12.10 2.89
CA SER A 80 -3.05 -11.64 2.53
C SER A 80 -3.34 -10.33 3.23
N VAL A 81 -3.74 -9.30 2.48
CA VAL A 81 -4.00 -7.96 3.01
C VAL A 81 -5.36 -7.44 2.56
N VAL A 82 -5.96 -6.62 3.42
CA VAL A 82 -7.19 -5.89 3.19
C VAL A 82 -6.85 -4.41 3.18
N ILE A 83 -7.20 -3.73 2.10
CA ILE A 83 -6.94 -2.32 1.87
C ILE A 83 -8.29 -1.62 1.75
N HIS A 84 -8.49 -0.56 2.53
CA HIS A 84 -9.65 0.31 2.44
C HIS A 84 -9.30 1.55 1.66
N ARG A 85 -9.95 1.75 0.51
CA ARG A 85 -9.81 2.96 -0.29
C ARG A 85 -10.85 4.00 0.14
N TYR A 86 -10.34 5.15 0.56
CA TYR A 86 -11.09 6.37 0.81
C TYR A 86 -10.99 7.18 -0.48
N VAL A 87 -12.01 7.07 -1.33
CA VAL A 87 -12.21 7.98 -2.47
C VAL A 87 -12.62 9.34 -1.93
#